data_AF-A0A7C1HET1-F1
#
_entry.id   AF-A0A7C1HET1-F1
#
_cell.length_a   1.000
_cell.length_b   1.000
_cell.length_c   1.000
_cell.angle_alpha   90.00
_cell.angle_beta   90.00
_cell.angle_gamma   90.00
#
_symmetry.space_group_name_H-M   'P 1'
#
loop_
_entity.id
_entity.type
_entity.pdbx_description
1 polymer ?
#
loop_
_entity_poly.entity_id
_entity_poly.type
_entity_poly.pdbx_seq_one_letter_code
_entity_poly.pdbx_strand_id
1 'polypeptide(L)'
;MVLLGAPGVGKGTQAKKLQEVFNLAHISTGDMLRDAVRQGTDSGIKAKEYMEKGELVPDDLIIDLVDERLGKDDCQEGFILDGFPRTVIQAEKLDMLLRKRGIGLDDVVTIDVPNEAIILRLSKRRVCDTCGYVLESDEANPGDPCPKCGEGTVIRRKDDGPESVRRRLEVYDEKTRSLIQYYDGRRLLKTVDGTGSPATIFDRLVGTLGLA
;
A
#
# COMPACT_ATOMS: atom_id res chain seq x y z
N MET A 1 11.41 5.37 -1.58
CA MET A 1 10.92 5.32 -0.18
C MET A 1 9.94 4.16 0.05
N VAL A 2 9.67 3.83 1.31
CA VAL A 2 8.67 2.81 1.73
C VAL A 2 7.61 3.46 2.61
N LEU A 3 6.33 3.12 2.37
CA LEU A 3 5.21 3.45 3.26
C LEU A 3 4.76 2.21 4.04
N LEU A 4 4.90 2.28 5.36
CA LEU A 4 4.46 1.29 6.33
C LEU A 4 3.17 1.73 7.04
N GLY A 5 2.50 0.75 7.65
CA GLY A 5 1.31 0.96 8.46
C GLY A 5 0.25 -0.10 8.22
N ALA A 6 -0.71 -0.18 9.12
CA ALA A 6 -1.81 -1.14 9.08
C ALA A 6 -2.65 -1.03 7.78
N PRO A 7 -3.42 -2.06 7.40
CA PRO A 7 -4.45 -1.90 6.38
C PRO A 7 -5.37 -0.72 6.73
N GLY A 8 -5.77 0.12 5.76
CA GLY A 8 -6.73 1.19 6.01
C GLY A 8 -6.19 2.49 6.64
N VAL A 9 -4.90 2.58 6.97
CA VAL A 9 -4.30 3.81 7.52
C VAL A 9 -4.21 4.98 6.52
N GLY A 10 -4.40 4.73 5.22
CA GLY A 10 -4.37 5.75 4.17
C GLY A 10 -3.12 5.77 3.30
N LYS A 11 -2.24 4.75 3.37
CA LYS A 11 -1.01 4.65 2.56
C LYS A 11 -1.23 4.94 1.07
N GLY A 12 -2.13 4.19 0.41
CA GLY A 12 -2.40 4.37 -1.02
C GLY A 12 -2.90 5.77 -1.38
N THR A 13 -3.69 6.41 -0.50
CA THR A 13 -4.14 7.80 -0.70
C THR A 13 -2.96 8.77 -0.68
N GLN A 14 -2.06 8.62 0.29
CA GLN A 14 -0.88 9.47 0.42
C GLN A 14 0.16 9.18 -0.67
N ALA A 15 0.34 7.91 -1.05
CA ALA A 15 1.24 7.50 -2.12
C ALA A 15 0.83 8.10 -3.48
N LYS A 16 -0.47 8.12 -3.79
CA LYS A 16 -0.99 8.76 -5.02
C LYS A 16 -0.74 10.26 -5.03
N LYS A 17 -0.97 10.94 -3.90
CA LYS A 17 -0.64 12.38 -3.77
C LYS A 17 0.85 12.65 -3.95
N LEU A 18 1.72 11.84 -3.34
CA LEU A 18 3.16 11.95 -3.50
C LEU A 18 3.60 11.69 -4.95
N GLN A 19 3.00 10.70 -5.62
CA GLN A 19 3.22 10.44 -7.04
C GLN A 19 2.84 11.66 -7.89
N GLU A 20 1.67 12.25 -7.67
CA GLU A 20 1.18 13.41 -8.43
C GLU A 20 2.05 14.66 -8.21
N VAL A 21 2.52 14.90 -6.97
CA VAL A 21 3.28 16.12 -6.62
C VAL A 21 4.77 16.01 -6.92
N PHE A 22 5.38 14.85 -6.66
CA PHE A 22 6.83 14.64 -6.75
C PHE A 22 7.25 13.75 -7.93
N ASN A 23 6.32 13.37 -8.81
CA ASN A 23 6.58 12.52 -9.97
C ASN A 23 7.26 11.18 -9.64
N LEU A 24 6.92 10.61 -8.48
CA LEU A 24 7.47 9.32 -8.03
C LEU A 24 6.59 8.15 -8.51
N ALA A 25 7.21 7.04 -8.94
CA ALA A 25 6.45 5.84 -9.27
C ALA A 25 5.76 5.24 -8.04
N HIS A 26 4.43 5.05 -8.10
CA HIS A 26 3.69 4.33 -7.07
C HIS A 26 3.72 2.82 -7.33
N ILE A 27 4.38 2.08 -6.45
CA ILE A 27 4.46 0.61 -6.48
C ILE A 27 3.58 0.05 -5.37
N SER A 28 2.29 -0.17 -5.67
CA SER A 28 1.36 -0.81 -4.74
C SER A 28 1.23 -2.29 -5.01
N THR A 29 1.89 -3.13 -4.21
CA THR A 29 1.80 -4.60 -4.36
C THR A 29 0.35 -5.09 -4.23
N GLY A 30 -0.45 -4.43 -3.40
CA GLY A 30 -1.87 -4.76 -3.27
C GLY A 30 -2.68 -4.52 -4.55
N ASP A 31 -2.46 -3.40 -5.25
CA ASP A 31 -3.15 -3.13 -6.51
C ASP A 31 -2.62 -4.04 -7.63
N MET A 32 -1.30 -4.21 -7.72
CA MET A 32 -0.67 -5.10 -8.70
C MET A 32 -1.18 -6.55 -8.58
N LEU A 33 -1.32 -7.08 -7.37
CA LEU A 33 -1.89 -8.41 -7.15
C LEU A 33 -3.38 -8.47 -7.51
N ARG A 34 -4.16 -7.42 -7.22
CA ARG A 34 -5.58 -7.37 -7.63
C ARG A 34 -5.72 -7.38 -9.14
N ASP A 35 -4.86 -6.65 -9.84
CA ASP A 35 -4.85 -6.64 -11.30
C ASP A 35 -4.41 -8.00 -11.87
N ALA A 36 -3.38 -8.62 -11.28
CA ALA A 36 -2.95 -9.96 -11.61
C ALA A 36 -4.10 -10.99 -11.45
N VAL A 37 -4.90 -10.88 -10.37
CA VAL A 37 -6.08 -11.71 -10.12
C VAL A 37 -7.17 -11.47 -11.18
N ARG A 38 -7.44 -10.21 -11.55
CA ARG A 38 -8.43 -9.86 -12.58
C ARG A 38 -8.05 -10.40 -13.96
N GLN A 39 -6.78 -10.27 -14.31
CA GLN A 39 -6.24 -10.73 -15.59
C GLN A 39 -6.09 -12.26 -15.64
N GLY A 40 -6.27 -12.97 -14.52
CA GLY A 40 -6.14 -14.43 -14.47
C GLY A 40 -4.72 -14.93 -14.70
N THR A 41 -3.71 -14.11 -14.39
CA THR A 41 -2.30 -14.51 -14.47
C THR A 41 -1.98 -15.61 -13.46
N ASP A 42 -0.91 -16.39 -13.69
CA ASP A 42 -0.49 -17.45 -12.76
C ASP A 42 -0.21 -16.93 -11.34
N SER A 43 0.43 -15.77 -11.22
CA SER A 43 0.67 -15.11 -9.93
C SER A 43 -0.64 -14.64 -9.29
N GLY A 44 -1.57 -14.13 -10.08
CA GLY A 44 -2.91 -13.75 -9.64
C GLY A 44 -3.72 -14.93 -9.10
N ILE A 45 -3.72 -16.06 -9.81
CA ILE A 45 -4.43 -17.29 -9.38
C ILE A 45 -3.89 -17.76 -8.03
N LYS A 46 -2.56 -17.79 -7.86
CA LYS A 46 -1.90 -18.16 -6.59
C LYS A 46 -2.19 -17.17 -5.47
N ALA A 47 -2.24 -15.87 -5.77
CA ALA A 47 -2.44 -14.82 -4.77
C ALA A 47 -3.89 -14.72 -4.29
N LYS A 48 -4.87 -15.05 -5.13
CA LYS A 48 -6.30 -14.82 -4.90
C LYS A 48 -6.78 -15.32 -3.54
N GLU A 49 -6.46 -16.58 -3.20
CA GLU A 49 -6.94 -17.20 -1.96
C GLU A 49 -6.38 -16.51 -0.71
N TYR A 50 -5.08 -16.18 -0.71
CA TYR A 50 -4.44 -15.45 0.39
C TYR A 50 -5.08 -14.07 0.57
N MET A 51 -5.32 -13.36 -0.53
CA MET A 51 -5.91 -12.03 -0.48
C MET A 51 -7.34 -12.03 0.05
N GLU A 52 -8.18 -12.97 -0.40
CA GLU A 52 -9.56 -13.09 0.08
C GLU A 52 -9.61 -13.45 1.58
N LYS A 53 -8.65 -14.26 2.06
CA LYS A 53 -8.51 -14.61 3.49
C LYS A 53 -7.82 -13.53 4.35
N GLY A 54 -7.31 -12.46 3.76
CA GLY A 54 -6.57 -11.42 4.50
C GLY A 54 -5.16 -11.84 4.92
N GLU A 55 -4.60 -12.88 4.28
CA GLU A 55 -3.27 -13.42 4.52
C GLU A 55 -2.20 -12.72 3.65
N LEU A 56 -0.94 -12.96 3.99
CA LEU A 56 0.19 -12.55 3.15
C LEU A 56 0.41 -13.58 2.04
N VAL A 57 0.58 -13.07 0.83
CA VAL A 57 1.05 -13.87 -0.31
C VAL A 57 2.52 -14.26 -0.07
N PRO A 58 2.99 -15.44 -0.53
CA PRO A 58 4.37 -15.88 -0.33
C PRO A 58 5.42 -14.85 -0.76
N ASP A 59 6.48 -14.74 0.04
CA ASP A 59 7.52 -13.71 -0.11
C ASP A 59 8.18 -13.71 -1.49
N ASP A 60 8.49 -14.87 -2.05
CA ASP A 60 9.16 -14.98 -3.36
C ASP A 60 8.29 -14.42 -4.49
N LEU A 61 6.99 -14.72 -4.47
CA LEU A 61 6.05 -14.20 -5.48
C LEU A 61 5.97 -12.67 -5.42
N ILE A 62 6.03 -12.08 -4.22
CA ILE A 62 5.99 -10.63 -4.07
C ILE A 62 7.31 -9.97 -4.45
N ILE A 63 8.44 -10.59 -4.12
CA ILE A 63 9.77 -10.07 -4.50
C ILE A 63 9.90 -10.03 -6.02
N ASP A 64 9.53 -11.08 -6.72
CA ASP A 64 9.60 -11.12 -8.19
C ASP A 64 8.71 -10.03 -8.82
N LEU A 65 7.50 -9.85 -8.29
CA LEU A 65 6.56 -8.81 -8.73
C LEU A 65 7.13 -7.40 -8.53
N VAL A 66 7.79 -7.15 -7.39
CA VAL A 66 8.43 -5.86 -7.10
C VAL A 66 9.67 -5.65 -7.96
N ASP A 67 10.47 -6.69 -8.20
CA ASP A 67 11.66 -6.65 -9.05
C ASP A 67 11.31 -6.27 -10.49
N GLU A 68 10.29 -6.92 -11.06
CA GLU A 68 9.78 -6.58 -12.38
C GLU A 68 9.33 -5.11 -12.46
N ARG A 69 8.60 -4.65 -11.44
CA ARG A 69 8.06 -3.28 -11.42
C ARG A 69 9.14 -2.21 -11.27
N LEU A 70 10.17 -2.47 -10.48
CA LEU A 70 11.35 -1.60 -10.33
C LEU A 70 12.21 -1.56 -11.60
N GLY A 71 12.04 -2.51 -12.52
CA GLY A 71 12.72 -2.52 -13.82
C GLY A 71 12.13 -1.57 -14.86
N LYS A 72 11.01 -0.89 -14.57
CA LYS A 72 10.36 0.04 -15.51
C LYS A 72 10.99 1.44 -15.45
N ASP A 73 11.01 2.14 -16.59
CA ASP A 73 11.67 3.43 -16.75
C ASP A 73 11.14 4.52 -15.80
N ASP A 74 9.85 4.50 -15.49
CA ASP A 74 9.23 5.48 -14.58
C ASP A 74 9.73 5.38 -13.13
N CYS A 75 10.40 4.29 -12.76
CA CYS A 75 10.99 4.11 -11.43
C CYS A 75 12.39 4.73 -11.31
N GLN A 76 12.99 5.21 -12.41
CA GLN A 76 14.34 5.79 -12.41
C GLN A 76 14.40 7.13 -11.66
N GLU A 77 13.32 7.92 -11.74
CA GLU A 77 13.18 9.20 -11.03
C GLU A 77 12.83 9.03 -9.54
N GLY A 78 12.59 7.80 -9.10
CA GLY A 78 12.24 7.45 -7.73
C GLY A 78 10.91 6.71 -7.62
N PHE A 79 10.68 6.12 -6.45
CA PHE A 79 9.52 5.26 -6.23
C PHE A 79 9.04 5.28 -4.78
N ILE A 80 7.78 4.87 -4.62
CA ILE A 80 7.09 4.67 -3.35
C ILE A 80 6.62 3.22 -3.31
N LEU A 81 7.19 2.43 -2.39
CA LEU A 81 6.68 1.08 -2.10
C LEU A 81 5.52 1.19 -1.10
N ASP A 82 4.32 0.82 -1.54
CA ASP A 82 3.10 0.79 -0.73
C ASP A 82 2.64 -0.66 -0.50
N GLY A 83 2.65 -1.07 0.77
CA GLY A 83 2.25 -2.42 1.15
C GLY A 83 3.33 -3.47 0.95
N PHE A 84 4.59 -3.06 0.77
CA PHE A 84 5.78 -3.90 0.78
C PHE A 84 6.98 -3.11 1.33
N PRO A 85 7.83 -3.69 2.19
CA PRO A 85 7.73 -5.03 2.78
C PRO A 85 6.63 -5.11 3.87
N ARG A 86 6.22 -6.34 4.20
CA ARG A 86 5.27 -6.66 5.29
C ARG A 86 5.83 -7.61 6.34
N THR A 87 7.02 -8.15 6.13
CA THR A 87 7.76 -9.01 7.09
C THR A 87 9.23 -8.61 7.07
N VAL A 88 9.98 -8.91 8.14
CA VAL A 88 11.43 -8.67 8.19
C VAL A 88 12.16 -9.40 7.06
N ILE A 89 11.75 -10.62 6.74
CA ILE A 89 12.33 -11.39 5.63
C ILE A 89 12.14 -10.65 4.30
N GLN A 90 10.95 -10.08 4.05
CA GLN A 90 10.71 -9.25 2.87
C GLN A 90 11.59 -7.99 2.85
N ALA A 91 11.83 -7.37 4.01
CA ALA A 91 12.70 -6.20 4.10
C ALA A 91 14.17 -6.55 3.80
N GLU A 92 14.67 -7.68 4.29
CA GLU A 92 16.01 -8.17 3.97
C GLU A 92 16.15 -8.50 2.48
N LYS A 93 15.15 -9.16 1.88
CA LYS A 93 15.13 -9.44 0.44
C LYS A 93 15.05 -8.16 -0.38
N LEU A 94 14.29 -7.16 0.07
CA LEU A 94 14.24 -5.84 -0.56
C LEU A 94 15.62 -5.18 -0.52
N ASP A 95 16.32 -5.20 0.61
CA ASP A 95 17.67 -4.63 0.71
C ASP A 95 18.63 -5.29 -0.29
N MET A 96 18.60 -6.62 -0.40
CA MET A 96 19.43 -7.35 -1.37
C MET A 96 19.09 -6.96 -2.80
N LEU A 97 17.80 -6.83 -3.12
CA LEU A 97 17.31 -6.45 -4.43
C LEU A 97 17.75 -5.03 -4.81
N LEU A 98 17.55 -4.07 -3.92
CA LEU A 98 17.93 -2.67 -4.15
C LEU A 98 19.46 -2.55 -4.31
N ARG A 99 20.24 -3.25 -3.47
CA ARG A 99 21.70 -3.31 -3.61
C ARG A 99 22.14 -3.89 -4.95
N LYS A 100 21.53 -4.99 -5.40
CA LYS A 100 21.82 -5.61 -6.71
C LYS A 100 21.55 -4.64 -7.86
N ARG A 101 20.55 -3.76 -7.71
CA ARG A 101 20.18 -2.73 -8.69
C ARG A 101 20.97 -1.42 -8.54
N GLY A 102 21.83 -1.29 -7.53
CA GLY A 102 22.54 -0.04 -7.25
C GLY A 102 21.63 1.09 -6.73
N ILE A 103 20.47 0.75 -6.16
CA ILE A 103 19.46 1.68 -5.68
C ILE A 103 19.58 1.84 -4.16
N GLY A 104 19.57 3.08 -3.68
CA GLY A 104 19.44 3.41 -2.26
C GLY A 104 17.99 3.51 -1.81
N LEU A 105 17.73 3.27 -0.52
CA LEU A 105 16.43 3.56 0.09
C LEU A 105 16.58 4.76 1.02
N ASP A 106 15.95 5.89 0.64
CA ASP A 106 16.11 7.17 1.36
C ASP A 106 15.31 7.21 2.66
N ASP A 107 14.05 6.79 2.60
CA ASP A 107 13.09 6.95 3.69
C ASP A 107 12.17 5.73 3.86
N VAL A 108 11.85 5.46 5.11
CA VAL A 108 10.76 4.57 5.52
C VAL A 108 9.82 5.34 6.42
N VAL A 109 8.56 5.50 6.02
CA VAL A 109 7.57 6.24 6.81
C VAL A 109 6.45 5.32 7.24
N THR A 110 6.13 5.30 8.53
CA THR A 110 4.92 4.64 9.02
C THR A 110 3.82 5.67 9.29
N ILE A 111 2.61 5.38 8.80
CA ILE A 111 1.42 6.17 9.08
C ILE A 111 0.66 5.47 10.22
N ASP A 112 0.57 6.13 11.37
CA ASP A 112 -0.08 5.58 12.56
C ASP A 112 -1.51 6.10 12.71
N VAL A 113 -2.44 5.18 12.99
CA VAL A 113 -3.88 5.47 13.11
C VAL A 113 -4.48 4.49 14.12
N PRO A 114 -5.35 4.94 15.04
CA PRO A 114 -6.07 4.05 15.95
C PRO A 114 -6.91 2.99 15.20
N ASN A 115 -6.99 1.79 15.77
CA ASN A 115 -7.69 0.65 15.17
C ASN A 115 -9.17 0.93 14.88
N GLU A 116 -9.86 1.67 15.76
CA GLU A 116 -11.26 2.03 15.60
C GLU A 116 -11.48 2.88 14.34
N ALA A 117 -10.57 3.83 14.08
CA ALA A 117 -10.61 4.66 12.89
C ALA A 117 -10.28 3.85 11.63
N ILE A 118 -9.36 2.87 11.72
CA ILE A 118 -9.05 1.95 10.62
C ILE A 118 -10.29 1.12 10.23
N ILE A 119 -10.95 0.50 11.21
CA ILE A 119 -12.13 -0.34 10.99
C ILE A 119 -13.23 0.49 10.31
N LEU A 120 -13.49 1.70 10.82
CA LEU A 120 -14.47 2.61 10.22
C LEU A 120 -14.11 2.97 8.77
N ARG A 121 -12.85 3.35 8.50
CA ARG A 121 -12.37 3.65 7.14
C ARG A 121 -12.56 2.48 6.19
N LEU A 122 -12.20 1.27 6.60
CA LEU A 122 -12.32 0.07 5.77
C LEU A 122 -13.78 -0.31 5.50
N SER A 123 -14.68 -0.13 6.49
CA SER A 123 -16.12 -0.40 6.31
C SER A 123 -16.76 0.53 5.25
N LYS A 124 -16.28 1.77 5.19
CA LYS A 124 -16.77 2.82 4.30
C LYS A 124 -16.09 2.84 2.94
N ARG A 125 -14.88 2.29 2.84
CA ARG A 125 -14.07 2.36 1.62
C ARG A 125 -14.83 1.88 0.38
N ARG A 126 -14.78 2.68 -0.66
CA ARG A 126 -15.19 2.34 -2.02
C ARG A 126 -14.00 2.55 -2.95
N VAL A 127 -13.92 1.75 -4.00
CA VAL A 127 -12.81 1.84 -4.95
C VAL A 127 -13.32 1.60 -6.37
N CYS A 128 -12.77 2.32 -7.34
CA CYS A 128 -12.96 1.97 -8.75
C CYS A 128 -12.21 0.68 -9.09
N ASP A 129 -12.87 -0.24 -9.78
CA ASP A 129 -12.26 -1.48 -10.21
C ASP A 129 -11.28 -1.33 -11.39
N THR A 130 -11.33 -0.25 -12.14
CA THR A 130 -10.38 0.01 -13.25
C THR A 130 -9.19 0.85 -12.81
N CYS A 131 -9.42 2.10 -12.37
CA CYS A 131 -8.31 3.03 -12.06
C CYS A 131 -7.85 2.99 -10.60
N GLY A 132 -8.48 2.17 -9.75
CA GLY A 132 -8.15 2.06 -8.33
C GLY A 132 -8.38 3.35 -7.52
N TYR A 133 -9.13 4.32 -8.04
CA TYR A 133 -9.51 5.54 -7.30
C TYR A 133 -10.27 5.15 -6.03
N VAL A 134 -9.84 5.67 -4.88
CA VAL A 134 -10.48 5.42 -3.59
C VAL A 134 -11.45 6.56 -3.33
N LEU A 135 -12.72 6.23 -3.14
CA LEU A 135 -13.78 7.18 -2.89
C LEU A 135 -14.10 7.21 -1.40
N GLU A 136 -14.55 8.37 -0.93
CA GLU A 136 -15.25 8.45 0.35
C GLU A 136 -16.66 7.86 0.18
N SER A 137 -17.20 7.19 1.22
CA SER A 137 -18.41 6.35 1.11
C SER A 137 -19.63 7.07 0.55
N ASP A 138 -19.63 8.39 0.67
CA ASP A 138 -20.78 9.23 0.40
C ASP A 138 -20.74 9.82 -1.03
N GLU A 139 -19.64 9.58 -1.77
CA GLU A 139 -19.43 10.09 -3.14
C GLU A 139 -20.07 9.21 -4.22
N ALA A 140 -20.13 7.89 -4.02
CA ALA A 140 -20.78 6.95 -4.94
C ALA A 140 -21.04 5.58 -4.31
N ASN A 141 -22.08 4.89 -4.78
CA ASN A 141 -22.46 3.55 -4.34
C ASN A 141 -21.80 2.46 -5.19
N PRO A 142 -21.65 1.24 -4.65
CA PRO A 142 -21.24 0.10 -5.46
C PRO A 142 -22.18 -0.11 -6.67
N GLY A 143 -21.61 -0.23 -7.86
CA GLY A 143 -22.33 -0.30 -9.14
C GLY A 143 -22.36 1.02 -9.91
N ASP A 144 -22.10 2.16 -9.26
CA ASP A 144 -22.07 3.45 -9.93
C ASP A 144 -20.81 3.57 -10.83
N PRO A 145 -20.88 4.33 -11.95
CA PRO A 145 -19.70 4.67 -12.74
C PRO A 145 -18.66 5.43 -11.90
N CYS A 146 -17.38 5.16 -12.16
CA CYS A 146 -16.29 5.83 -11.47
C CYS A 146 -16.27 7.33 -11.80
N PRO A 147 -16.36 8.23 -10.79
CA PRO A 147 -16.35 9.67 -11.03
C PRO A 147 -15.00 10.20 -11.50
N LYS A 148 -13.89 9.47 -11.29
CA LYS A 148 -12.55 9.90 -11.71
C LYS A 148 -12.22 9.52 -13.15
N CYS A 149 -12.52 8.29 -13.57
CA CYS A 149 -12.11 7.80 -14.90
C CYS A 149 -13.27 7.58 -15.86
N GLY A 150 -14.53 7.55 -15.40
CA GLY A 150 -15.72 7.31 -16.23
C GLY A 150 -15.88 5.88 -16.77
N GLU A 151 -14.80 5.11 -16.86
CA GLU A 151 -14.80 3.77 -17.48
C GLU A 151 -15.05 2.63 -16.48
N GLY A 152 -14.56 2.77 -15.26
CA GLY A 152 -14.66 1.71 -14.24
C GLY A 152 -15.93 1.79 -13.41
N THR A 153 -16.17 0.75 -12.61
CA THR A 153 -17.31 0.67 -11.69
C THR A 153 -16.84 0.80 -10.24
N VAL A 154 -17.62 1.49 -9.43
CA VAL A 154 -17.38 1.58 -7.99
C VAL A 154 -17.72 0.23 -7.36
N ILE A 155 -16.78 -0.31 -6.58
CA ILE A 155 -16.92 -1.59 -5.90
C ILE A 155 -16.50 -1.48 -4.43
N ARG A 156 -16.95 -2.45 -3.63
CA ARG A 156 -16.35 -2.77 -2.34
C ARG A 156 -15.32 -3.87 -2.53
N ARG A 157 -14.14 -3.74 -1.94
CA ARG A 157 -13.14 -4.82 -2.00
C ARG A 157 -13.61 -5.99 -1.16
N LYS A 158 -13.35 -7.22 -1.62
CA LYS A 158 -13.72 -8.44 -0.88
C LYS A 158 -12.99 -8.53 0.46
N ASP A 159 -11.74 -8.08 0.52
CA ASP A 159 -10.89 -8.05 1.72
C ASP A 159 -11.19 -6.88 2.68
N ASP A 160 -12.31 -6.16 2.46
CA ASP A 160 -12.86 -5.13 3.37
C ASP A 160 -14.07 -5.63 4.18
N GLY A 161 -14.35 -6.94 4.13
CA GLY A 161 -15.33 -7.59 5.01
C GLY A 161 -14.83 -7.66 6.47
N PRO A 162 -15.72 -7.64 7.48
CA PRO A 162 -15.32 -7.56 8.90
C PRO A 162 -14.32 -8.64 9.34
N GLU A 163 -14.51 -9.88 8.91
CA GLU A 163 -13.61 -11.00 9.23
C GLU A 163 -12.23 -10.83 8.61
N SER A 164 -12.18 -10.47 7.32
CA SER A 164 -10.92 -10.21 6.61
C SER A 164 -10.19 -9.01 7.21
N VAL A 165 -10.90 -7.93 7.55
CA VAL A 165 -10.31 -6.75 8.21
C VAL A 165 -9.68 -7.13 9.55
N ARG A 166 -10.39 -7.89 10.39
CA ARG A 166 -9.85 -8.37 11.66
C ARG A 166 -8.58 -9.20 11.42
N ARG A 167 -8.65 -10.17 10.51
CA ARG A 167 -7.50 -11.03 10.18
C ARG A 167 -6.29 -10.24 9.68
N ARG A 168 -6.52 -9.23 8.84
CA ARG A 168 -5.44 -8.37 8.32
C ARG A 168 -4.79 -7.52 9.41
N LEU A 169 -5.54 -7.11 10.43
CA LEU A 169 -5.00 -6.40 11.60
C LEU A 169 -4.17 -7.35 12.47
N GLU A 170 -4.67 -8.56 12.74
CA GLU A 170 -3.93 -9.60 13.46
C GLU A 170 -2.60 -9.91 12.76
N VAL A 171 -2.64 -10.19 11.45
CA VAL A 171 -1.45 -10.48 10.65
C VAL A 171 -0.47 -9.29 10.64
N TYR A 172 -0.98 -8.05 10.63
CA TYR A 172 -0.15 -6.86 10.73
C TYR A 172 0.58 -6.79 12.08
N ASP A 173 -0.12 -7.02 13.19
CA ASP A 173 0.46 -7.01 14.52
C ASP A 173 1.49 -8.13 14.72
N GLU A 174 1.20 -9.33 14.21
CA GLU A 174 2.09 -10.50 14.30
C GLU A 174 3.36 -10.35 13.45
N LYS A 175 3.22 -9.90 12.20
CA LYS A 175 4.28 -10.04 11.18
C LYS A 175 4.86 -8.72 10.71
N THR A 176 4.06 -7.66 10.68
CA THR A 176 4.46 -6.36 10.09
C THR A 176 4.93 -5.39 11.16
N ARG A 177 4.43 -5.46 12.39
CA ARG A 177 4.85 -4.56 13.47
C ARG A 177 6.34 -4.66 13.80
N SER A 178 6.95 -5.84 13.62
CA SER A 178 8.40 -6.03 13.77
C SER A 178 9.22 -5.24 12.74
N LEU A 179 8.64 -4.82 11.60
CA LEU A 179 9.31 -3.94 10.65
C LEU A 179 9.56 -2.55 11.19
N ILE A 180 8.70 -2.05 12.08
CA ILE A 180 8.90 -0.77 12.74
C ILE A 180 10.23 -0.82 13.51
N GLN A 181 10.42 -1.85 14.33
CA GLN A 181 11.66 -2.04 15.09
C GLN A 181 12.88 -2.25 14.17
N TYR A 182 12.70 -3.02 13.09
CA TYR A 182 13.76 -3.27 12.10
C TYR A 182 14.29 -1.98 11.45
N TYR A 183 13.39 -1.10 10.98
CA TYR A 183 13.78 0.15 10.33
C TYR A 183 14.15 1.26 11.32
N ASP A 184 13.59 1.24 12.53
CA ASP A 184 13.98 2.12 13.63
C ASP A 184 15.43 1.88 14.07
N GLY A 185 15.81 0.60 14.23
CA GLY A 185 17.20 0.22 14.53
C GLY A 185 18.22 0.66 13.46
N ARG A 186 17.75 0.97 12.25
CA ARG A 186 18.56 1.48 11.13
C ARG A 186 18.49 3.00 10.98
N ARG A 187 17.73 3.70 11.83
CA ARG A 187 17.49 5.15 11.79
C ARG A 187 16.90 5.65 10.46
N LEU A 188 16.16 4.78 9.78
CA LEU A 188 15.45 5.12 8.53
C LEU A 188 13.95 5.37 8.76
N LEU A 189 13.42 4.95 9.92
CA LEU A 189 12.01 5.06 10.21
C LEU A 189 11.63 6.48 10.66
N LYS A 190 10.62 7.03 10.01
CA LYS A 190 9.89 8.23 10.44
C LYS A 190 8.43 7.87 10.69
N THR A 191 7.79 8.54 11.65
CA THR A 191 6.38 8.28 12.00
C THR A 191 5.53 9.51 11.75
N VAL A 192 4.36 9.32 11.14
CA VAL A 192 3.39 10.36 10.84
C VAL A 192 2.03 10.00 11.45
N ASP A 193 1.42 10.97 12.14
CA ASP A 193 0.02 10.86 12.58
C ASP A 193 -0.92 10.89 11.37
N GLY A 194 -1.59 9.75 11.14
CA GLY A 194 -2.53 9.51 10.06
C GLY A 194 -3.99 9.88 10.36
N THR A 195 -4.26 10.64 11.42
CA THR A 195 -5.60 11.14 11.76
C THR A 195 -5.91 12.48 11.07
N GLY A 196 -7.18 12.76 10.83
CA GLY A 196 -7.63 13.98 10.13
C GLY A 196 -7.84 13.78 8.63
N SER A 197 -7.90 14.90 7.89
CA SER A 197 -8.18 14.91 6.45
C SER A 197 -6.99 14.38 5.63
N PRO A 198 -7.23 13.84 4.41
CA PRO A 198 -6.15 13.42 3.53
C PRO A 198 -5.13 14.53 3.22
N ALA A 199 -5.56 15.80 3.17
CA ALA A 199 -4.68 16.94 2.95
C ALA A 199 -3.78 17.21 4.17
N THR A 200 -4.36 17.25 5.37
CA THR A 200 -3.59 17.45 6.61
C THR A 200 -2.55 16.35 6.84
N ILE A 201 -2.89 15.09 6.55
CA ILE A 201 -1.95 13.97 6.65
C ILE A 201 -0.82 14.12 5.62
N PHE A 202 -1.14 14.59 4.41
CA PHE A 202 -0.15 14.85 3.36
C PHE A 202 0.85 15.92 3.78
N ASP A 203 0.37 17.04 4.34
CA ASP A 203 1.24 18.13 4.79
C ASP A 203 2.22 17.65 5.88
N ARG A 204 1.73 16.84 6.83
CA ARG A 204 2.60 16.22 7.85
C ARG A 204 3.61 15.27 7.25
N LEU A 205 3.20 14.47 6.26
CA LEU A 205 4.06 13.52 5.57
C LEU A 205 5.20 14.24 4.84
N VAL A 206 4.87 15.26 4.06
CA VAL A 206 5.82 16.12 3.33
C VAL A 206 6.79 16.79 4.30
N GLY A 207 6.27 17.42 5.37
CA GLY A 207 7.11 18.05 6.39
C GLY A 207 8.04 17.06 7.12
N THR A 208 7.60 15.83 7.35
CA THR A 208 8.41 14.77 7.96
C THR A 208 9.50 14.26 7.02
N LEU A 209 9.20 14.19 5.73
CA LEU A 209 10.17 13.81 4.69
C LEU A 209 11.16 14.93 4.38
N GLY A 210 10.85 16.18 4.75
CA GLY A 210 11.67 17.34 4.39
C GLY A 210 11.59 17.67 2.89
N LEU A 211 10.50 17.25 2.24
CA LEU A 211 10.20 17.61 0.86
C LEU A 211 9.60 19.02 0.86
N ALA A 212 10.07 19.90 -0.01
CA ALA A 212 9.66 21.30 -0.11
C ALA A 212 9.02 21.58 -1.48
#